data_AF-A0A7C3WP43-F1
#
_entry.id   AF-A0A7C3WP43-F1
#
_cell.length_a   1.000
_cell.length_b   1.000
_cell.length_c   1.000
_cell.angle_alpha   90.00
_cell.angle_beta   90.00
_cell.angle_gamma   90.00
#
_symmetry.space_group_name_H-M   'P 1'
#
loop_
_entity.id
_entity.type
_entity.pdbx_description
1 polymer ?
#
loop_
_entity_poly.entity_id
_entity_poly.type
_entity_poly.pdbx_seq_one_letter_code
_entity_poly.pdbx_strand_id
1 'polypeptide(L)'
;TANYLPILRMVSQLNKLTPKQLELLRLALSKGYYSWPKGTDSVELSRMLGVSRVSLIKSLRRAELKVLSAVVDFMLASKKDWEKEYT
;
A
#
# COMPACT_ATOMS: atom_id res chain seq x y z
N THR A 1 14.65 -6.02 25.37
CA THR A 1 15.23 -5.37 24.17
C THR A 1 14.13 -5.17 23.16
N ALA A 2 13.92 -3.97 22.64
CA ALA A 2 12.82 -3.72 21.71
C ALA A 2 12.92 -4.62 20.46
N ASN A 3 11.85 -5.36 20.14
CA ASN A 3 11.79 -6.25 19.00
C ASN A 3 11.52 -5.44 17.72
N TYR A 4 12.57 -5.06 16.99
CA TYR A 4 12.45 -4.30 15.73
C TYR A 4 12.22 -5.19 14.49
N LEU A 5 12.25 -6.52 14.64
CA LEU A 5 12.16 -7.47 13.51
C LEU A 5 10.88 -7.29 12.67
N PRO A 6 9.69 -7.06 13.26
CA PRO A 6 8.48 -6.86 12.47
C PRO A 6 8.56 -5.62 11.57
N ILE A 7 9.08 -4.50 12.08
CA ILE A 7 9.21 -3.25 11.33
C ILE A 7 10.19 -3.42 10.16
N LEU A 8 11.35 -4.02 10.42
CA LEU A 8 12.36 -4.25 9.38
C LEU A 8 11.85 -5.16 8.26
N ARG A 9 11.08 -6.21 8.62
CA ARG A 9 10.41 -7.09 7.65
C ARG A 9 9.40 -6.32 6.81
N MET A 10 8.58 -5.48 7.43
CA MET A 10 7.61 -4.64 6.73
C MET A 10 8.31 -3.71 5.72
N VAL A 11 9.36 -3.01 6.14
CA VAL A 11 10.15 -2.12 5.27
C VAL A 11 10.74 -2.88 4.09
N SER A 12 11.31 -4.07 4.33
CA SER A 12 11.83 -4.93 3.27
C SER A 12 10.75 -5.38 2.26
N GLN A 13 9.54 -5.68 2.74
CA GLN A 13 8.40 -6.00 1.85
C GLN A 13 7.97 -4.79 1.02
N LEU A 14 7.93 -3.59 1.63
CA LEU A 14 7.59 -2.35 0.93
C LEU A 14 8.64 -1.95 -0.11
N ASN A 15 9.92 -2.25 0.11
CA ASN A 15 10.99 -2.03 -0.88
C ASN A 15 10.81 -2.84 -2.18
N LYS A 16 9.91 -3.84 -2.20
CA LYS A 16 9.55 -4.59 -3.42
C LYS A 16 8.58 -3.83 -4.33
N LEU A 17 8.04 -2.68 -3.90
CA LEU A 17 7.28 -1.81 -4.79
C LEU A 17 8.22 -1.24 -5.85
N THR A 18 7.81 -1.29 -7.11
CA THR A 18 8.59 -0.63 -8.16
C THR A 18 8.42 0.89 -8.05
N PRO A 19 9.39 1.70 -8.53
CA PRO A 19 9.26 3.15 -8.52
C PRO A 19 7.96 3.64 -9.16
N LYS A 20 7.55 3.05 -10.29
CA LYS A 20 6.29 3.36 -10.97
C LYS A 20 5.05 3.03 -10.13
N GLN A 21 5.07 1.94 -9.35
CA GLN A 21 3.97 1.59 -8.47
C GLN A 21 3.85 2.57 -7.30
N LEU A 22 4.99 2.98 -6.74
CA LEU A 22 5.04 3.97 -5.68
C LEU A 22 4.56 5.34 -6.17
N GLU A 23 5.03 5.79 -7.33
CA GLU A 23 4.57 7.04 -7.96
C GLU A 23 3.07 7.02 -8.25
N LEU A 24 2.55 5.89 -8.75
CA LEU A 24 1.14 5.71 -9.03
C LEU A 24 0.29 5.82 -7.75
N LEU A 25 0.68 5.13 -6.67
CA LEU A 25 0.00 5.23 -5.38
C LEU A 25 0.07 6.65 -4.82
N ARG A 26 1.23 7.29 -4.90
CA ARG A 26 1.44 8.68 -4.47
C ARG A 26 0.51 9.64 -5.24
N LEU A 27 0.41 9.49 -6.55
CA LEU A 27 -0.47 10.30 -7.38
C LEU A 27 -1.93 10.08 -7.00
N ALA A 28 -2.38 8.82 -6.89
CA ALA A 28 -3.75 8.49 -6.50
C ALA A 28 -4.12 9.09 -5.13
N LEU A 29 -3.22 8.99 -4.14
CA LEU A 29 -3.40 9.62 -2.82
C LEU A 29 -3.49 11.14 -2.93
N SER A 30 -2.55 11.78 -3.64
CA SER A 30 -2.50 13.25 -3.78
C SER A 30 -3.73 13.84 -4.49
N LYS A 31 -4.37 13.06 -5.36
CA LYS A 31 -5.58 13.46 -6.08
C LYS A 31 -6.87 13.08 -5.34
N GLY A 32 -6.77 12.52 -4.13
CA GLY A 32 -7.94 12.16 -3.33
C GLY A 32 -8.75 10.99 -3.90
N TYR A 33 -8.09 10.07 -4.61
CA TYR A 33 -8.73 8.87 -5.17
C TYR A 33 -9.39 7.99 -4.10
N TYR A 34 -8.76 7.92 -2.92
CA TYR A 34 -9.23 7.15 -1.76
C TYR A 34 -10.00 8.01 -0.75
N SER A 35 -10.23 9.29 -1.03
CA SER A 35 -10.88 10.24 -0.12
C SER A 35 -12.40 10.19 -0.22
N TRP A 36 -13.07 10.70 0.83
CA TRP A 36 -14.49 11.01 0.81
C TRP A 36 -14.72 12.48 1.21
N PRO A 37 -15.38 13.32 0.38
CA PRO A 37 -15.78 13.05 -1.00
C PRO A 37 -14.56 12.75 -1.89
N LYS A 38 -14.77 12.03 -3.00
CA LYS A 38 -13.67 11.66 -3.92
C LYS A 38 -13.13 12.91 -4.60
N GLY A 39 -11.81 13.09 -4.56
CA GLY A 39 -11.12 14.17 -5.28
C GLY A 39 -10.87 13.84 -6.76
N THR A 40 -10.83 12.56 -7.11
CA THR A 40 -10.70 12.07 -8.49
C THR A 40 -11.23 10.64 -8.62
N ASP A 41 -11.45 10.18 -9.85
CA ASP A 41 -11.83 8.80 -10.14
C ASP A 41 -10.81 8.05 -11.02
N SER A 42 -11.12 6.78 -11.30
CA SER A 42 -10.26 5.92 -12.13
C SER A 42 -10.17 6.37 -13.59
N VAL A 43 -11.19 7.09 -14.08
CA VAL A 43 -11.24 7.56 -15.47
C VAL A 43 -10.31 8.75 -15.63
N GLU A 44 -10.45 9.74 -14.75
CA GLU A 44 -9.62 10.94 -14.72
C GLU A 44 -8.14 10.61 -14.52
N LEU A 45 -7.81 9.76 -13.54
CA LEU A 45 -6.43 9.33 -13.32
C LEU A 45 -5.84 8.60 -14.54
N SER A 46 -6.65 7.78 -15.23
CA SER A 46 -6.17 7.04 -16.41
C SER A 46 -5.87 7.99 -17.56
N ARG A 47 -6.69 9.04 -17.74
CA ARG A 47 -6.47 10.11 -18.71
C ARG A 47 -5.21 10.92 -18.37
N MET A 48 -5.00 11.27 -17.10
CA MET A 48 -3.80 12.01 -16.67
C MET A 48 -2.50 11.23 -16.93
N LEU A 49 -2.54 9.90 -16.80
CA LEU A 49 -1.38 9.03 -16.98
C LEU A 49 -1.20 8.52 -18.41
N GLY A 50 -2.14 8.81 -19.33
CA GLY A 50 -2.09 8.32 -20.71
C GLY A 50 -2.20 6.80 -20.82
N VAL A 51 -2.86 6.13 -19.88
CA VAL A 51 -3.05 4.67 -19.85
C VAL A 51 -4.52 4.30 -19.91
N SER A 52 -4.83 3.06 -20.29
CA SER A 52 -6.21 2.58 -20.21
C SER A 52 -6.67 2.46 -18.75
N ARG A 53 -7.95 2.74 -18.50
CA ARG A 53 -8.59 2.56 -17.18
C ARG A 53 -8.33 1.18 -16.59
N VAL A 54 -8.40 0.14 -17.41
CA VAL A 54 -8.15 -1.26 -16.98
C VAL A 54 -6.70 -1.45 -16.56
N SER A 55 -5.74 -0.90 -17.30
CA SER A 55 -4.31 -0.97 -16.96
C SER A 55 -4.00 -0.22 -15.66
N LEU A 56 -4.61 0.95 -15.47
CA LEU A 56 -4.51 1.73 -14.24
C LEU A 56 -4.98 0.91 -13.04
N ILE A 57 -6.22 0.40 -13.08
CA ILE A 57 -6.81 -0.37 -11.98
C ILE A 57 -5.99 -1.62 -11.67
N LYS A 58 -5.51 -2.33 -12.70
CA LYS A 58 -4.64 -3.50 -12.52
C LYS A 58 -3.33 -3.14 -11.82
N SER A 59 -2.73 -2.01 -12.20
CA SER A 59 -1.49 -1.52 -11.60
C SER A 59 -1.69 -1.05 -10.16
N LEU A 60 -2.78 -0.31 -9.89
CA LEU A 60 -3.18 0.10 -8.54
C LEU A 60 -3.39 -1.12 -7.64
N ARG A 61 -4.23 -2.08 -8.03
CA ARG A 61 -4.49 -3.29 -7.25
C ARG A 61 -3.22 -4.07 -6.91
N ARG A 62 -2.28 -4.17 -7.85
CA ARG A 62 -0.99 -4.84 -7.62
C ARG A 62 -0.11 -4.08 -6.62
N ALA A 63 -0.11 -2.75 -6.69
CA ALA A 63 0.64 -1.90 -5.76
C ALA A 63 -0.01 -1.93 -4.36
N GLU A 64 -1.33 -1.78 -4.29
CA GLU A 64 -2.15 -1.90 -3.08
C GLU A 64 -1.93 -3.25 -2.39
N LEU A 65 -1.97 -4.36 -3.14
CA LEU A 65 -1.75 -5.70 -2.58
C LEU A 65 -0.40 -5.81 -1.87
N LYS A 66 0.67 -5.26 -2.45
CA LYS A 66 2.00 -5.27 -1.81
C LYS A 66 2.00 -4.50 -0.50
N VAL A 67 1.42 -3.29 -0.50
CA VAL A 67 1.34 -2.44 0.70
C VAL A 67 0.50 -3.12 1.78
N LEU A 68 -0.72 -3.55 1.44
CA LEU A 68 -1.64 -4.18 2.36
C LEU A 68 -1.06 -5.48 2.93
N SER A 69 -0.41 -6.30 2.11
CA SER A 69 0.24 -7.53 2.60
C SER A 69 1.33 -7.23 3.64
N ALA A 70 2.16 -6.21 3.40
CA ALA A 70 3.22 -5.84 4.34
C ALA A 70 2.65 -5.31 5.66
N VAL A 71 1.60 -4.48 5.57
CA VAL A 71 0.93 -3.91 6.75
C VAL A 71 0.20 -4.99 7.55
N VAL A 72 -0.53 -5.89 6.90
CA VAL A 72 -1.25 -6.98 7.59
C VAL A 72 -0.28 -7.94 8.24
N ASP A 73 0.79 -8.35 7.55
CA ASP A 73 1.86 -9.19 8.12
C ASP A 73 2.48 -8.55 9.37
N PHE A 74 2.76 -7.24 9.31
CA PHE A 74 3.28 -6.47 10.44
C PHE A 74 2.32 -6.44 11.63
N MET A 75 1.04 -6.19 11.38
CA MET A 75 0.01 -6.12 12.42
C MET A 75 -0.19 -7.49 13.09
N LEU A 76 -0.15 -8.58 12.32
CA LEU A 76 -0.23 -9.94 12.85
C LEU A 76 0.99 -10.32 13.68
N ALA A 77 2.19 -9.96 13.22
CA ALA A 77 3.42 -10.18 13.98
C ALA A 77 3.39 -9.40 15.31
N SER A 78 2.91 -8.16 15.27
CA SER A 78 2.77 -7.31 16.46
C SER A 78 1.77 -7.92 17.45
N LYS A 79 0.58 -8.35 17.02
CA LYS A 79 -0.41 -8.96 17.95
C LYS A 79 0.09 -10.22 18.65
N LYS A 80 0.86 -11.05 17.93
CA LYS A 80 1.40 -12.32 18.47
C LYS A 80 2.39 -12.11 19.61
N ASP A 81 3.12 -11.00 19.60
CA ASP A 81 4.05 -10.64 20.67
C ASP A 81 3.28 -10.19 21.93
N TRP A 82 2.16 -9.49 21.77
CA TRP A 82 1.33 -9.01 22.87
C TRP A 82 0.55 -10.13 23.59
N GLU A 83 0.15 -11.19 22.89
CA GLU A 83 -0.53 -12.35 23.52
C GLU A 83 0.43 -13.24 24.34
N LYS A 84 1.73 -13.20 24.05
CA LYS A 84 2.77 -14.00 24.74
C LYS A 84 3.30 -13.37 26.02
N GLU A 85 3.17 -12.06 26.22
CA GLU A 85 3.63 -11.39 27.44
C GLU A 85 2.64 -11.51 28.61
N TYR A 86 1.41 -11.98 28.37
CA TYR A 86 0.33 -12.06 29.37
C TYR A 86 -0.24 -13.47 29.59
N THR A 87 0.40 -14.51 29.02
CA THR A 87 0.10 -15.93 29.32
C THR A 87 1.37 -16.62 29.80
#